data_AF-A0A267GSL2-F1
#
_entry.id   AF-A0A267GSL2-F1
#
_cell.length_a   1.000
_cell.length_b   1.000
_cell.length_c   1.000
_cell.angle_alpha   90.00
_cell.angle_beta   90.00
_cell.angle_gamma   90.00
#
_symmetry.space_group_name_H-M   'P 1'
#
loop_
_entity.id
_entity.type
_entity.pdbx_description
1 polymer ?
#
loop_
_entity_poly.entity_id
_entity_poly.type
_entity_poly.pdbx_seq_one_letter_code
_entity_poly.pdbx_strand_id
1 'polypeptide(L)'
;SARTCGSGSAGNVHISTRRNQHRVAKEKNMRIPLSVPTNLFRSRRASTNSRKILSAAMSLANNGLAACVDAAADALLRGGIVALPTDTVYGLACLADCPVAVGRVYAVKGRSSGKPLAVCLDSAARVPDYTIPQDGCSVNAALLKDLLPGPVTLVLPRGPRLSDRLNPGVSAVGIRVPDHPFILALCRRIRRPVALTSANASGASDSLRPDDFSSLWPDIDLLIDGGCLKPGPASTVVELMPAARLYRVLRTGRALESTACRLARHGYRLEGAEACSSGVAAAGPDDCRLPVPLQVAS
;
A
#
# COMPACT_ATOMS: atom_id res chain seq x y z
N SER A 1 -24.59 -0.27 67.93
CA SER A 1 -24.29 -1.70 68.12
C SER A 1 -23.14 -2.08 67.20
N ALA A 2 -21.91 -2.15 67.75
CA ALA A 2 -21.17 -3.39 68.07
C ALA A 2 -20.40 -3.91 66.83
N ARG A 3 -19.06 -3.74 66.74
CA ARG A 3 -17.98 -4.61 67.32
C ARG A 3 -18.08 -6.05 66.74
N THR A 4 -17.05 -6.72 66.21
CA THR A 4 -15.62 -6.92 66.59
C THR A 4 -15.00 -7.85 65.51
N CYS A 5 -13.79 -7.63 65.00
CA CYS A 5 -12.45 -8.10 65.45
C CYS A 5 -12.09 -9.59 65.16
N GLY A 6 -10.85 -9.75 64.66
CA GLY A 6 -9.94 -10.88 64.94
C GLY A 6 -9.47 -11.65 63.70
N SER A 7 -8.21 -12.07 63.47
CA SER A 7 -6.85 -11.85 64.00
C SER A 7 -6.04 -13.13 63.70
N GLY A 8 -4.72 -13.03 63.45
CA GLY A 8 -3.76 -14.15 63.55
C GLY A 8 -2.95 -14.40 62.27
N SER A 9 -1.77 -13.77 62.10
CA SER A 9 -0.41 -14.23 62.50
C SER A 9 0.19 -15.26 61.52
N ALA A 10 1.17 -14.92 60.68
CA ALA A 10 2.59 -14.75 60.98
C ALA A 10 3.28 -16.04 61.47
N GLY A 11 4.13 -16.61 60.60
CA GLY A 11 5.03 -17.72 60.90
C GLY A 11 6.19 -17.71 59.91
N ASN A 12 7.30 -17.12 60.32
CA ASN A 12 8.56 -17.00 59.60
C ASN A 12 9.49 -18.12 60.11
N VAL A 13 10.09 -18.94 59.26
CA VAL A 13 11.28 -19.75 59.61
C VAL A 13 12.24 -19.79 58.43
N HIS A 14 13.50 -19.61 58.77
CA HIS A 14 14.63 -19.30 57.92
C HIS A 14 15.62 -20.49 57.90
N ILE A 15 16.45 -20.52 56.86
CA ILE A 15 17.79 -21.16 56.77
C ILE A 15 17.85 -22.67 56.46
N SER A 16 18.47 -23.00 55.32
CA SER A 16 19.68 -23.84 55.29
C SER A 16 20.25 -23.97 53.88
N THR A 17 21.46 -23.43 53.73
CA THR A 17 22.40 -23.58 52.63
C THR A 17 22.81 -25.03 52.38
N ARG A 18 23.05 -25.42 51.12
CA ARG A 18 24.11 -26.37 50.76
C ARG A 18 24.60 -26.16 49.33
N ARG A 19 25.89 -25.82 49.25
CA ARG A 19 26.75 -25.87 48.07
C ARG A 19 26.81 -27.30 47.53
N ASN A 20 26.89 -27.45 46.21
CA ASN A 20 27.65 -28.55 45.63
C ASN A 20 28.35 -28.06 44.36
N GLN A 21 29.69 -28.00 44.44
CA GLN A 21 30.60 -27.82 43.32
C GLN A 21 31.13 -29.19 42.88
N HIS A 22 31.62 -29.22 41.63
CA HIS A 22 32.49 -30.22 40.99
C HIS A 22 31.85 -31.47 40.38
N ARG A 23 31.87 -31.51 39.04
CA ARG A 23 32.89 -32.31 38.32
C ARG A 23 33.05 -31.87 36.86
N VAL A 24 34.29 -31.54 36.53
CA VAL A 24 34.85 -31.36 35.20
C VAL A 24 35.06 -32.76 34.59
N ALA A 25 34.65 -32.96 33.34
CA ALA A 25 35.11 -34.08 32.51
C ALA A 25 35.75 -33.53 31.24
N LYS A 26 37.07 -33.69 31.17
CA LYS A 26 37.93 -33.56 29.99
C LYS A 26 37.90 -34.90 29.24
N GLU A 27 37.67 -34.88 27.94
CA GLU A 27 38.11 -35.94 27.00
C GLU A 27 38.27 -35.30 25.62
N LYS A 28 39.50 -34.91 25.25
CA LYS A 28 40.57 -35.68 24.57
C LYS A 28 40.33 -35.85 23.05
N ASN A 29 40.99 -34.93 22.33
CA ASN A 29 41.65 -35.07 21.04
C ASN A 29 41.65 -36.47 20.39
N MET A 30 41.14 -36.53 19.16
CA MET A 30 41.62 -37.44 18.13
C MET A 30 41.98 -36.63 16.88
N ARG A 31 43.28 -36.56 16.56
CA ARG A 31 43.84 -36.07 15.30
C ARG A 31 44.24 -37.27 14.47
N ILE A 32 43.84 -37.34 13.20
CA ILE A 32 44.46 -38.17 12.13
C ILE A 32 44.42 -37.33 10.82
N PRO A 33 45.46 -37.39 9.94
CA PRO A 33 45.89 -36.23 9.15
C PRO A 33 45.50 -36.20 7.65
N LEU A 34 45.57 -34.97 7.12
CA LEU A 34 45.88 -34.47 5.77
C LEU A 34 45.99 -35.44 4.57
N SER A 35 45.20 -35.16 3.52
CA SER A 35 45.72 -34.97 2.15
C SER A 35 44.67 -34.31 1.24
N VAL A 36 45.03 -33.17 0.66
CA VAL A 36 44.27 -32.39 -0.31
C VAL A 36 44.57 -32.91 -1.73
N PRO A 37 43.56 -33.01 -2.62
CA PRO A 37 43.78 -32.79 -4.03
C PRO A 37 43.11 -31.48 -4.46
N THR A 38 43.95 -30.52 -4.82
CA THR A 38 43.62 -29.35 -5.62
C THR A 38 43.17 -29.78 -7.01
N ASN A 39 42.29 -28.97 -7.62
CA ASN A 39 41.77 -29.03 -9.00
C ASN A 39 40.45 -29.80 -9.20
N LEU A 40 39.33 -29.08 -9.11
CA LEU A 40 38.45 -28.86 -10.26
C LEU A 40 37.42 -27.75 -9.99
N PHE A 41 37.86 -26.52 -9.71
CA PHE A 41 36.97 -25.35 -9.88
C PHE A 41 36.82 -25.06 -11.38
N ARG A 42 36.08 -25.92 -12.07
CA ARG A 42 35.56 -25.59 -13.40
C ARG A 42 34.40 -24.63 -13.16
N SER A 43 34.73 -23.35 -13.26
CA SER A 43 33.79 -22.26 -13.48
C SER A 43 32.72 -22.69 -14.48
N ARG A 44 31.56 -23.12 -13.96
CA ARG A 44 30.32 -23.03 -14.73
C ARG A 44 29.91 -21.58 -14.62
N ARG A 45 30.38 -20.77 -15.56
CA ARG A 45 29.59 -19.62 -16.01
C ARG A 45 28.25 -20.19 -16.46
N ALA A 46 27.28 -20.18 -15.56
CA ALA A 46 25.88 -20.38 -15.91
C ALA A 46 25.44 -19.12 -16.65
N SER A 47 25.85 -19.02 -17.91
CA SER A 47 25.09 -18.32 -18.93
C SER A 47 23.85 -19.17 -19.17
N THR A 48 22.70 -18.69 -18.71
CA THR A 48 21.47 -18.70 -19.51
C THR A 48 20.39 -17.94 -18.75
N ASN A 49 19.90 -16.93 -19.45
CA ASN A 49 18.77 -16.08 -19.15
C ASN A 49 17.54 -16.95 -18.83
N SER A 50 17.38 -17.34 -17.57
CA SER A 50 16.22 -18.10 -17.12
C SER A 50 15.05 -17.12 -17.06
N ARG A 51 14.21 -17.10 -18.11
CA ARG A 51 12.93 -16.40 -18.08
C ARG A 51 12.17 -16.93 -16.87
N LYS A 52 12.14 -16.10 -15.83
CA LYS A 52 11.43 -16.33 -14.57
C LYS A 52 9.94 -16.45 -14.91
N ILE A 53 9.38 -17.66 -14.76
CA ILE A 53 8.09 -18.06 -15.34
C ILE A 53 6.95 -17.48 -14.49
N LEU A 54 6.09 -16.69 -15.13
CA LEU A 54 4.83 -16.24 -14.58
C LEU A 54 3.92 -17.44 -14.28
N SER A 55 3.38 -17.50 -13.07
CA SER A 55 2.58 -18.66 -12.59
C SER A 55 1.27 -18.83 -13.37
N ALA A 56 0.56 -17.73 -13.65
CA ALA A 56 -0.66 -17.69 -14.44
C ALA A 56 -0.89 -16.31 -15.05
N ALA A 57 -1.48 -16.28 -16.25
CA ALA A 57 -1.88 -15.06 -16.96
C ALA A 57 -3.25 -15.22 -17.61
N MET A 58 -4.06 -14.17 -17.61
CA MET A 58 -5.30 -14.07 -18.38
C MET A 58 -5.35 -12.72 -19.08
N SER A 59 -5.91 -12.68 -20.29
CA SER A 59 -6.06 -11.44 -21.06
C SER A 59 -7.51 -10.98 -21.05
N LEU A 60 -7.74 -9.70 -20.73
CA LEU A 60 -9.07 -9.11 -20.81
C LEU A 60 -9.64 -9.18 -22.23
N ALA A 61 -8.80 -9.08 -23.26
CA ALA A 61 -9.22 -9.17 -24.65
C ALA A 61 -9.66 -10.58 -25.05
N ASN A 62 -8.97 -11.62 -24.56
CA ASN A 62 -9.21 -13.00 -24.99
C ASN A 62 -10.20 -13.76 -24.09
N ASN A 63 -10.15 -13.53 -22.78
CA ASN A 63 -10.94 -14.26 -21.80
C ASN A 63 -12.25 -13.53 -21.42
N GLY A 64 -12.33 -12.23 -21.68
CA GLY A 64 -13.47 -11.41 -21.32
C GLY A 64 -13.45 -10.95 -19.85
N LEU A 65 -14.20 -9.89 -19.58
CA LEU A 65 -14.20 -9.19 -18.29
C LEU A 65 -14.61 -10.10 -17.11
N ALA A 66 -15.72 -10.83 -17.23
CA ALA A 66 -16.29 -11.61 -16.15
C ALA A 66 -15.33 -12.74 -15.70
N ALA A 67 -14.80 -13.51 -16.64
CA ALA A 67 -13.86 -14.60 -16.34
C ALA A 67 -12.58 -14.10 -15.66
N CYS A 68 -12.01 -12.98 -16.14
CA CYS A 68 -10.86 -12.37 -15.50
C CYS A 68 -11.18 -11.88 -14.08
N VAL A 69 -12.37 -11.30 -13.86
CA VAL A 69 -12.79 -10.81 -12.53
C VAL A 69 -12.93 -11.97 -11.55
N ASP A 70 -13.56 -13.07 -11.96
CA ASP A 70 -13.72 -14.24 -11.09
C ASP A 70 -12.37 -14.89 -10.77
N ALA A 71 -11.50 -15.08 -11.76
CA ALA A 71 -10.16 -15.63 -11.54
C ALA A 71 -9.31 -14.76 -10.60
N ALA A 72 -9.35 -13.43 -10.77
CA ALA A 72 -8.65 -12.49 -9.89
C ALA A 72 -9.25 -12.44 -8.49
N ALA A 73 -10.58 -12.48 -8.36
CA ALA A 73 -11.25 -12.52 -7.07
C ALA A 73 -10.84 -13.79 -6.30
N ASP A 74 -10.86 -14.94 -6.97
CA ASP A 74 -10.46 -16.22 -6.42
C ASP A 74 -8.99 -16.24 -5.98
N ALA A 75 -8.08 -15.69 -6.81
CA ALA A 75 -6.67 -15.57 -6.46
C ALA A 75 -6.47 -14.70 -5.22
N LEU A 76 -7.13 -13.53 -5.14
CA LEU A 76 -7.05 -12.64 -3.99
C LEU A 76 -7.66 -13.27 -2.73
N LEU A 77 -8.81 -13.95 -2.85
CA LEU A 77 -9.48 -14.63 -1.73
C LEU A 77 -8.64 -15.78 -1.15
N ARG A 78 -7.79 -16.42 -1.95
CA ARG A 78 -6.80 -17.40 -1.49
C ARG A 78 -5.53 -16.77 -0.87
N GLY A 79 -5.48 -15.44 -0.74
CA GLY A 79 -4.33 -14.72 -0.21
C GLY A 79 -3.20 -14.50 -1.22
N GLY A 80 -3.52 -14.57 -2.51
CA GLY A 80 -2.57 -14.31 -3.59
C GLY A 80 -2.34 -12.83 -3.88
N ILE A 81 -1.33 -12.57 -4.72
CA ILE A 81 -0.99 -11.28 -5.31
C ILE A 81 -1.41 -11.31 -6.78
N VAL A 82 -2.19 -10.32 -7.19
CA VAL A 82 -2.64 -10.17 -8.59
C VAL A 82 -2.03 -8.91 -9.19
N ALA A 83 -1.34 -9.04 -10.31
CA ALA A 83 -0.97 -7.89 -11.14
C ALA A 83 -2.13 -7.56 -12.08
N LEU A 84 -2.55 -6.30 -12.13
CA LEU A 84 -3.75 -5.90 -12.87
C LEU A 84 -3.65 -4.49 -13.47
N PRO A 85 -4.40 -4.20 -14.55
CA PRO A 85 -4.45 -2.87 -15.15
C PRO A 85 -5.29 -1.90 -14.29
N THR A 86 -4.92 -0.62 -14.33
CA THR A 86 -5.73 0.48 -13.77
C THR A 86 -5.89 1.59 -14.81
N ASP A 87 -6.56 2.68 -14.44
CA ASP A 87 -6.70 3.90 -15.22
C ASP A 87 -5.39 4.72 -15.36
N THR A 88 -4.30 4.28 -14.74
CA THR A 88 -2.99 4.97 -14.79
C THR A 88 -1.84 4.06 -15.18
N VAL A 89 -1.54 3.07 -14.34
CA VAL A 89 -0.41 2.14 -14.45
C VAL A 89 -0.86 0.77 -13.95
N TYR A 90 -0.15 -0.30 -14.30
CA TYR A 90 -0.36 -1.60 -13.67
C TYR A 90 -0.08 -1.53 -12.17
N GLY A 91 -0.87 -2.28 -11.40
CA GLY A 91 -0.73 -2.39 -9.97
C GLY A 91 -0.62 -3.83 -9.48
N LEU A 92 0.04 -4.01 -8.34
CA LEU A 92 -0.02 -5.23 -7.55
C LEU A 92 -1.10 -5.08 -6.50
N ALA A 93 -2.05 -6.01 -6.51
CA ALA A 93 -3.17 -6.06 -5.61
C ALA A 93 -3.07 -7.28 -4.69
N CYS A 94 -3.47 -7.08 -3.43
CA CYS A 94 -3.71 -8.15 -2.48
C CYS A 94 -4.89 -7.76 -1.57
N LEU A 95 -5.42 -8.69 -0.78
CA LEU A 95 -6.41 -8.34 0.23
C LEU A 95 -5.76 -7.56 1.37
N ALA A 96 -6.30 -6.38 1.68
CA ALA A 96 -5.73 -5.48 2.68
C ALA A 96 -5.86 -6.01 4.12
N ASP A 97 -6.79 -6.93 4.33
CA ASP A 97 -7.03 -7.63 5.60
C ASP A 97 -6.35 -9.02 5.65
N CYS A 98 -5.49 -9.35 4.67
CA CYS A 98 -4.67 -10.55 4.66
C CYS A 98 -3.20 -10.19 4.94
N PRO A 99 -2.72 -10.30 6.20
CA PRO A 99 -1.38 -9.86 6.57
C PRO A 99 -0.26 -10.58 5.84
N VAL A 100 -0.46 -11.86 5.51
CA VAL A 100 0.50 -12.66 4.76
C VAL A 100 0.66 -12.09 3.36
N ALA A 101 -0.44 -11.78 2.67
CA ALA A 101 -0.40 -11.21 1.33
C ALA A 101 0.18 -9.78 1.33
N VAL A 102 -0.19 -8.95 2.32
CA VAL A 102 0.39 -7.62 2.51
C VAL A 102 1.91 -7.71 2.71
N GLY A 103 2.38 -8.62 3.58
CA GLY A 103 3.80 -8.86 3.81
C GLY A 103 4.54 -9.29 2.54
N ARG A 104 3.94 -10.19 1.75
CA ARG A 104 4.47 -10.57 0.43
C ARG A 104 4.59 -9.35 -0.50
N VAL A 105 3.56 -8.51 -0.63
CA VAL A 105 3.62 -7.31 -1.48
C VAL A 105 4.77 -6.37 -1.07
N TYR A 106 5.01 -6.16 0.23
CA TYR A 106 6.15 -5.39 0.70
C TYR A 106 7.50 -6.02 0.32
N ALA A 107 7.63 -7.34 0.47
CA ALA A 107 8.83 -8.09 0.12
C ALA A 107 9.13 -8.01 -1.39
N VAL A 108 8.13 -8.24 -2.24
CA VAL A 108 8.25 -8.15 -3.72
C VAL A 108 8.75 -6.78 -4.15
N LYS A 109 8.27 -5.73 -3.49
CA LYS A 109 8.63 -4.36 -3.82
C LYS A 109 10.00 -3.93 -3.29
N GLY A 110 10.65 -4.74 -2.45
CA GLY A 110 11.86 -4.36 -1.72
C GLY A 110 11.67 -3.10 -0.89
N ARG A 111 10.45 -2.88 -0.35
CA ARG A 111 10.09 -1.64 0.34
C ARG A 111 10.31 -1.77 1.84
N SER A 112 10.91 -0.74 2.44
CA SER A 112 10.72 -0.51 3.87
C SER A 112 9.25 -0.15 4.14
N SER A 113 8.77 -0.43 5.35
CA SER A 113 7.41 -0.11 5.80
C SER A 113 7.01 1.37 5.63
N GLY A 114 7.97 2.26 5.37
CA GLY A 114 7.77 3.71 5.21
C GLY A 114 7.07 4.16 3.92
N LYS A 115 6.71 3.26 2.99
CA LYS A 115 5.88 3.59 1.81
C LYS A 115 4.52 2.88 1.89
N PRO A 116 3.48 3.54 2.42
CA PRO A 116 2.16 2.95 2.61
C PRO A 116 1.54 2.45 1.30
N LEU A 117 0.80 1.35 1.37
CA LEU A 117 -0.10 0.85 0.32
C LEU A 117 -1.40 1.65 0.35
N ALA A 118 -1.95 1.94 -0.83
CA ALA A 118 -3.28 2.51 -0.95
C ALA A 118 -4.33 1.39 -0.83
N VAL A 119 -5.55 1.73 -0.44
CA VAL A 119 -6.72 0.84 -0.48
C VAL A 119 -7.59 1.23 -1.66
N CYS A 120 -7.89 0.27 -2.52
CA CYS A 120 -8.81 0.39 -3.63
C CYS A 120 -10.21 -0.09 -3.25
N LEU A 121 -11.19 0.71 -3.65
CA LEU A 121 -12.61 0.46 -3.45
C LEU A 121 -13.33 0.50 -4.80
N ASP A 122 -14.57 0.01 -4.82
CA ASP A 122 -15.44 -0.01 -6.01
C ASP A 122 -16.25 1.27 -6.22
N SER A 123 -16.34 2.13 -5.21
CA SER A 123 -17.09 3.39 -5.31
C SER A 123 -16.66 4.40 -4.24
N ALA A 124 -16.85 5.68 -4.55
CA ALA A 124 -16.61 6.79 -3.63
C ALA A 124 -17.49 6.71 -2.36
N ALA A 125 -18.68 6.11 -2.47
CA ALA A 125 -19.61 5.94 -1.36
C ALA A 125 -19.08 5.04 -0.25
N ARG A 126 -18.09 4.19 -0.54
CA ARG A 126 -17.45 3.30 0.45
C ARG A 126 -16.26 3.92 1.17
N VAL A 127 -15.82 5.12 0.79
CA VAL A 127 -14.70 5.79 1.48
C VAL A 127 -14.95 5.89 3.00
N PRO A 128 -16.15 6.33 3.47
CA PRO A 128 -16.43 6.42 4.91
C PRO A 128 -16.39 5.09 5.67
N ASP A 129 -16.48 3.94 4.99
CA ASP A 129 -16.36 2.63 5.64
C ASP A 129 -14.93 2.40 6.21
N TYR A 130 -13.93 3.06 5.65
CA TYR A 130 -12.51 2.79 5.90
C TYR A 130 -11.73 4.00 6.41
N THR A 131 -12.40 5.11 6.68
CA THR A 131 -11.79 6.37 7.15
C THR A 131 -12.58 6.98 8.30
N ILE A 132 -11.92 7.74 9.17
CA ILE A 132 -12.58 8.49 10.24
C ILE A 132 -12.55 10.01 9.96
N PRO A 133 -13.45 10.80 10.58
CA PRO A 133 -13.36 12.25 10.55
C PRO A 133 -12.01 12.75 11.10
N GLN A 134 -11.44 13.79 10.49
CA GLN A 134 -10.29 14.53 11.04
C GLN A 134 -10.83 15.75 11.77
N ASP A 135 -10.49 15.92 13.05
CA ASP A 135 -10.94 17.04 13.88
C ASP A 135 -12.48 17.22 13.84
N GLY A 136 -13.22 16.10 13.85
CA GLY A 136 -14.68 16.07 13.78
C GLY A 136 -15.27 16.29 12.39
N CYS A 137 -14.45 16.50 11.35
CA CYS A 137 -14.89 16.79 9.99
C CYS A 137 -14.53 15.66 9.00
N SER A 138 -15.53 15.18 8.27
CA SER A 138 -15.36 14.22 7.16
C SER A 138 -15.34 14.93 5.80
N VAL A 139 -14.75 14.28 4.79
CA VAL A 139 -14.89 14.71 3.41
C VAL A 139 -16.35 14.58 2.99
N ASN A 140 -16.91 15.62 2.37
CA ASN A 140 -18.30 15.58 1.93
C ASN A 140 -18.49 14.60 0.76
N ALA A 141 -19.69 14.02 0.63
CA ALA A 141 -19.98 13.01 -0.39
C ALA A 141 -19.90 13.56 -1.83
N ALA A 142 -20.24 14.84 -2.02
CA ALA A 142 -20.20 15.49 -3.33
C ALA A 142 -18.77 15.61 -3.87
N LEU A 143 -17.82 16.03 -3.04
CA LEU A 143 -16.39 16.10 -3.35
C LEU A 143 -15.82 14.72 -3.61
N LEU A 144 -16.19 13.72 -2.81
CA LEU A 144 -15.78 12.34 -3.06
C LEU A 144 -16.24 11.87 -4.44
N LYS A 145 -17.49 12.14 -4.81
CA LYS A 145 -18.05 11.81 -6.14
C LYS A 145 -17.36 12.59 -7.28
N ASP A 146 -16.96 13.82 -7.02
CA ASP A 146 -16.23 14.61 -8.01
C ASP A 146 -14.79 14.12 -8.16
N LEU A 147 -14.13 13.66 -7.10
CA LEU A 147 -12.74 13.18 -7.18
C LEU A 147 -12.63 11.72 -7.62
N LEU A 148 -13.64 10.89 -7.33
CA LEU A 148 -13.60 9.44 -7.49
C LEU A 148 -14.87 8.92 -8.21
N PRO A 149 -14.76 7.97 -9.16
CA PRO A 149 -13.55 7.32 -9.65
C PRO A 149 -12.58 8.25 -10.41
N GLY A 150 -11.29 7.91 -10.42
CA GLY A 150 -10.30 8.62 -11.23
C GLY A 150 -8.84 8.46 -10.77
N PRO A 151 -7.91 9.11 -11.47
CA PRO A 151 -6.47 8.96 -11.26
C PRO A 151 -5.96 9.84 -10.11
N VAL A 152 -6.67 9.84 -8.99
CA VAL A 152 -6.32 10.51 -7.73
C VAL A 152 -6.38 9.52 -6.56
N THR A 153 -5.54 9.73 -5.56
CA THR A 153 -5.52 8.99 -4.30
C THR A 153 -5.67 9.97 -3.16
N LEU A 154 -6.69 9.77 -2.33
CA LEU A 154 -7.03 10.65 -1.22
C LEU A 154 -6.44 10.08 0.06
N VAL A 155 -5.51 10.80 0.69
CA VAL A 155 -4.95 10.43 1.99
C VAL A 155 -5.84 11.04 3.08
N LEU A 156 -6.37 10.17 3.92
CA LEU A 156 -7.35 10.46 4.97
C LEU A 156 -7.01 9.69 6.25
N PRO A 157 -7.48 10.13 7.43
CA PRO A 157 -7.35 9.36 8.66
C PRO A 157 -7.95 7.95 8.51
N ARG A 158 -7.21 6.93 8.95
CA ARG A 158 -7.61 5.53 8.79
C ARG A 158 -8.76 5.14 9.71
N GLY A 159 -9.65 4.28 9.21
CA GLY A 159 -10.72 3.65 9.96
C GLY A 159 -10.32 2.35 10.66
N PRO A 160 -11.05 1.94 11.72
CA PRO A 160 -10.76 0.72 12.47
C PRO A 160 -11.06 -0.57 11.69
N ARG A 161 -11.77 -0.49 10.57
CA ARG A 161 -12.00 -1.65 9.67
C ARG A 161 -10.75 -2.10 8.92
N LEU A 162 -9.70 -1.27 8.87
CA LEU A 162 -8.43 -1.62 8.25
C LEU A 162 -7.51 -2.26 9.29
N SER A 163 -6.92 -3.40 8.95
CA SER A 163 -5.97 -4.09 9.83
C SER A 163 -4.77 -3.22 10.16
N ASP A 164 -4.28 -3.23 11.40
CA ASP A 164 -3.04 -2.53 11.79
C ASP A 164 -1.80 -3.08 11.09
N ARG A 165 -1.89 -4.28 10.52
CA ARG A 165 -0.83 -4.87 9.69
C ARG A 165 -0.79 -4.26 8.28
N LEU A 166 -1.84 -3.59 7.85
CA LEU A 166 -1.83 -2.74 6.67
C LEU A 166 -1.23 -1.38 7.07
N ASN A 167 -0.07 -1.06 6.49
CA ASN A 167 0.69 0.17 6.76
C ASN A 167 1.02 0.34 8.27
N PRO A 168 1.86 -0.54 8.85
CA PRO A 168 2.12 -0.54 10.28
C PRO A 168 2.69 0.80 10.76
N GLY A 169 2.08 1.36 11.81
CA GLY A 169 2.47 2.65 12.40
C GLY A 169 1.97 3.90 11.67
N VAL A 170 1.15 3.75 10.62
CA VAL A 170 0.63 4.87 9.83
C VAL A 170 -0.83 5.12 10.18
N SER A 171 -1.12 6.32 10.68
CA SER A 171 -2.47 6.76 11.10
C SER A 171 -3.37 7.22 9.94
N ALA A 172 -2.80 7.39 8.75
CA ALA A 172 -3.53 7.74 7.53
C ALA A 172 -3.54 6.58 6.53
N VAL A 173 -4.51 6.61 5.61
CA VAL A 173 -4.63 5.65 4.51
C VAL A 173 -4.90 6.41 3.21
N GLY A 174 -4.20 6.01 2.14
CA GLY A 174 -4.55 6.46 0.79
C GLY A 174 -5.71 5.64 0.25
N ILE A 175 -6.85 6.27 -0.04
CA ILE A 175 -8.00 5.64 -0.67
C ILE A 175 -8.02 5.98 -2.17
N ARG A 176 -8.30 4.98 -2.99
CA ARG A 176 -8.41 5.11 -4.44
C ARG A 176 -9.63 4.36 -4.98
N VAL A 177 -10.24 4.90 -6.02
CA VAL A 177 -11.26 4.22 -6.83
C VAL A 177 -10.82 4.40 -8.28
N PRO A 178 -10.02 3.49 -8.84
CA PRO A 178 -9.50 3.67 -10.20
C PRO A 178 -10.63 3.57 -11.22
N ASP A 179 -10.65 4.46 -12.21
CA ASP A 179 -11.67 4.46 -13.27
C ASP A 179 -11.36 3.44 -14.37
N HIS A 180 -11.32 2.16 -13.98
CA HIS A 180 -11.07 1.05 -14.88
C HIS A 180 -12.11 -0.06 -14.66
N PRO A 181 -12.88 -0.48 -15.70
CA PRO A 181 -14.00 -1.41 -15.54
C PRO A 181 -13.63 -2.71 -14.80
N PHE A 182 -12.45 -3.27 -15.11
CA PHE A 182 -11.92 -4.47 -14.45
C PHE A 182 -11.79 -4.32 -12.93
N ILE A 183 -11.05 -3.32 -12.44
CA ILE A 183 -10.78 -3.22 -11.00
C ILE A 183 -12.02 -2.79 -10.22
N LEU A 184 -12.91 -1.99 -10.83
CA LEU A 184 -14.20 -1.65 -10.24
C LEU A 184 -15.07 -2.91 -10.06
N ALA A 185 -15.18 -3.75 -11.10
CA ALA A 185 -15.91 -5.01 -11.03
C ALA A 185 -15.27 -5.98 -10.01
N LEU A 186 -13.94 -6.06 -9.98
CA LEU A 186 -13.20 -6.86 -9.01
C LEU A 186 -13.47 -6.44 -7.56
N CYS A 187 -13.38 -5.15 -7.26
CA CYS A 187 -13.65 -4.63 -5.91
C CYS A 187 -15.11 -4.88 -5.50
N ARG A 188 -16.08 -4.74 -6.42
CA ARG A 188 -17.49 -5.10 -6.16
C ARG A 188 -17.66 -6.59 -5.89
N ARG A 189 -16.96 -7.45 -6.63
CA ARG A 189 -17.03 -8.91 -6.50
C ARG A 189 -16.49 -9.39 -5.15
N ILE A 190 -15.39 -8.80 -4.69
CA ILE A 190 -14.71 -9.18 -3.44
C ILE A 190 -15.39 -8.58 -2.20
N ARG A 191 -15.92 -7.35 -2.30
CA ARG A 191 -16.53 -6.57 -1.21
C ARG A 191 -15.65 -6.32 0.03
N ARG A 192 -14.35 -6.64 -0.05
CA ARG A 192 -13.33 -6.40 0.99
C ARG A 192 -12.33 -5.35 0.51
N PRO A 193 -11.60 -4.65 1.40
CA PRO A 193 -10.61 -3.66 1.00
C PRO A 193 -9.45 -4.35 0.24
N VAL A 194 -9.12 -3.84 -0.94
CA VAL A 194 -8.00 -4.34 -1.75
C VAL A 194 -6.82 -3.40 -1.58
N ALA A 195 -5.70 -3.87 -1.05
CA ALA A 195 -4.48 -3.07 -1.02
C ALA A 195 -3.87 -3.04 -2.42
N LEU A 196 -3.45 -1.86 -2.88
CA LEU A 196 -2.90 -1.64 -4.21
C LEU A 196 -1.62 -0.79 -4.14
N THR A 197 -0.63 -1.19 -4.94
CA THR A 197 0.51 -0.33 -5.28
C THR A 197 0.92 -0.52 -6.73
N SER A 198 1.73 0.39 -7.28
CA SER A 198 2.21 0.27 -8.66
C SER A 198 3.11 -0.97 -8.84
N ALA A 199 2.98 -1.61 -10.00
CA ALA A 199 3.68 -2.85 -10.36
C ALA A 199 5.13 -2.65 -10.83
N ASN A 200 5.80 -1.55 -10.48
CA ASN A 200 7.23 -1.35 -10.79
C ASN A 200 8.13 -1.86 -9.65
N ALA A 201 9.43 -2.05 -9.87
CA ALA A 201 10.37 -2.05 -8.73
C ALA A 201 10.37 -0.65 -8.07
N SER A 202 10.69 -0.52 -6.78
CA SER A 202 10.73 0.81 -6.14
C SER A 202 11.76 1.71 -6.85
N GLY A 203 11.30 2.81 -7.46
CA GLY A 203 12.15 3.77 -8.18
C GLY A 203 12.32 3.50 -9.68
N ALA A 204 11.74 2.41 -10.21
CA ALA A 204 11.73 2.12 -11.64
C ALA A 204 10.61 2.89 -12.37
N SER A 205 10.69 2.92 -13.71
CA SER A 205 9.70 3.54 -14.60
C SER A 205 8.28 2.99 -14.38
N ASP A 206 7.28 3.78 -14.78
CA ASP A 206 5.87 3.40 -14.68
C ASP A 206 5.56 2.15 -15.53
N SER A 207 4.79 1.23 -14.95
CA SER A 207 4.41 -0.04 -15.57
C SER A 207 3.18 0.13 -16.45
N LEU A 208 3.34 0.25 -17.77
CA LEU A 208 2.25 0.50 -18.71
C LEU A 208 1.82 -0.75 -19.48
N ARG A 209 2.65 -1.79 -19.51
CA ARG A 209 2.34 -3.12 -20.07
C ARG A 209 2.95 -4.21 -19.19
N PRO A 210 2.46 -5.47 -19.28
CA PRO A 210 2.96 -6.58 -18.48
C PRO A 210 4.48 -6.79 -18.47
N ASP A 211 5.11 -6.60 -19.63
CA ASP A 211 6.55 -6.83 -19.79
C ASP A 211 7.42 -5.86 -18.99
N ASP A 212 6.91 -4.65 -18.71
CA ASP A 212 7.63 -3.60 -17.98
C ASP A 212 7.97 -4.02 -16.54
N PHE A 213 7.31 -5.05 -16.01
CA PHE A 213 7.49 -5.58 -14.66
C PHE A 213 7.68 -7.09 -14.63
N SER A 214 8.20 -7.65 -15.71
CA SER A 214 8.55 -9.08 -15.82
C SER A 214 9.48 -9.59 -14.72
N SER A 215 10.27 -8.71 -14.10
CA SER A 215 11.11 -9.04 -12.94
C SER A 215 10.32 -9.45 -11.70
N LEU A 216 9.06 -9.04 -11.57
CA LEU A 216 8.18 -9.34 -10.44
C LEU A 216 7.32 -10.60 -10.64
N TRP A 217 7.30 -11.17 -11.86
CA TRP A 217 6.45 -12.31 -12.20
C TRP A 217 6.59 -13.55 -11.29
N PRO A 218 7.78 -13.92 -10.77
CA PRO A 218 7.91 -15.05 -9.85
C PRO A 218 7.09 -14.93 -8.57
N ASP A 219 6.81 -13.70 -8.13
CA ASP A 219 6.17 -13.44 -6.85
C ASP A 219 4.69 -13.10 -7.00
N ILE A 220 4.18 -13.11 -8.25
CA ILE A 220 2.80 -12.82 -8.61
C ILE A 220 2.07 -14.14 -8.86
N ASP A 221 0.89 -14.29 -8.28
CA ASP A 221 0.06 -15.50 -8.39
C ASP A 221 -0.87 -15.47 -9.62
N LEU A 222 -1.18 -14.28 -10.12
CA LEU A 222 -1.94 -14.08 -11.36
C LEU A 222 -1.65 -12.72 -11.99
N LEU A 223 -1.41 -12.70 -13.29
CA LEU A 223 -1.43 -11.48 -14.10
C LEU A 223 -2.75 -11.39 -14.87
N ILE A 224 -3.41 -10.24 -14.77
CA ILE A 224 -4.47 -9.84 -15.68
C ILE A 224 -3.86 -8.86 -16.68
N ASP A 225 -3.78 -9.28 -17.94
CA ASP A 225 -3.29 -8.49 -19.05
C ASP A 225 -4.43 -7.65 -19.66
N GLY A 226 -4.34 -6.34 -19.47
CA GLY A 226 -5.21 -5.33 -20.08
C GLY A 226 -4.59 -4.64 -21.31
N GLY A 227 -3.50 -5.17 -21.85
CA GLY A 227 -2.74 -4.58 -22.94
C GLY A 227 -1.88 -3.39 -22.50
N CYS A 228 -1.56 -2.52 -23.46
CA CYS A 228 -0.80 -1.30 -23.23
C CYS A 228 -1.70 -0.17 -22.72
N LEU A 229 -1.44 0.33 -21.52
CA LEU A 229 -2.16 1.45 -20.92
C LEU A 229 -1.76 2.77 -21.56
N LYS A 230 -2.65 3.77 -21.47
CA LYS A 230 -2.37 5.13 -21.97
C LYS A 230 -1.13 5.71 -21.25
N PRO A 231 -0.09 6.15 -21.99
CA PRO A 231 1.07 6.76 -21.39
C PRO A 231 0.72 7.96 -20.50
N GLY A 232 1.57 8.20 -19.50
CA GLY A 232 1.44 9.30 -18.57
C GLY A 232 1.73 8.86 -17.14
N PRO A 233 1.84 9.83 -16.21
CA PRO A 233 2.26 9.57 -14.85
C PRO A 233 1.22 8.75 -14.07
N ALA A 234 1.67 8.20 -12.95
CA ALA A 234 0.81 7.61 -11.92
C ALA A 234 -0.22 8.61 -11.34
N SER A 235 -1.09 8.14 -10.45
CA SER A 235 -2.13 8.98 -9.82
C SER A 235 -1.57 10.15 -9.03
N THR A 236 -2.31 11.26 -9.01
CA THR A 236 -2.03 12.34 -8.06
C THR A 236 -2.34 11.86 -6.65
N VAL A 237 -1.51 12.18 -5.66
CA VAL A 237 -1.76 11.85 -4.26
C VAL A 237 -1.93 13.15 -3.49
N VAL A 238 -3.09 13.32 -2.87
CA VAL A 238 -3.42 14.49 -2.06
C VAL A 238 -3.84 14.05 -0.66
N GLU A 239 -3.32 14.73 0.35
CA GLU A 239 -3.82 14.67 1.71
C GLU A 239 -4.89 15.74 1.89
N LEU A 240 -6.06 15.34 2.38
CA LEU A 240 -7.17 16.26 2.63
C LEU A 240 -7.27 16.53 4.13
N MET A 241 -7.44 17.80 4.49
CA MET A 241 -7.68 18.27 5.85
C MET A 241 -9.05 18.97 5.89
N PRO A 242 -10.16 18.21 6.06
CA PRO A 242 -11.51 18.74 5.88
C PRO A 242 -11.87 19.88 6.83
N ALA A 243 -11.41 19.82 8.09
CA ALA A 243 -11.69 20.85 9.11
C ALA A 243 -11.13 22.22 8.71
N ALA A 244 -9.90 22.25 8.19
CA ALA A 244 -9.25 23.49 7.76
C ALA A 244 -9.62 23.91 6.32
N ARG A 245 -10.34 23.06 5.57
CA ARG A 245 -10.53 23.19 4.11
C ARG A 245 -9.19 23.37 3.38
N LEU A 246 -8.20 22.57 3.78
CA LEU A 246 -6.88 22.56 3.17
C LEU A 246 -6.58 21.20 2.54
N TYR A 247 -5.67 21.19 1.57
CA TYR A 247 -5.08 19.97 1.06
C TYR A 247 -3.58 20.15 0.83
N ARG A 248 -2.84 19.05 0.89
CA ARG A 248 -1.41 18.99 0.55
C ARG A 248 -1.22 18.03 -0.62
N VAL A 249 -0.40 18.41 -1.58
CA VAL A 249 0.01 17.51 -2.67
C VAL A 249 1.20 16.69 -2.19
N LEU A 250 0.99 15.39 -1.96
CA LEU A 250 2.06 14.47 -1.56
C LEU A 250 2.80 13.89 -2.77
N ARG A 251 2.11 13.82 -3.92
CA ARG A 251 2.70 13.40 -5.19
C ARG A 251 1.96 14.02 -6.37
N THR A 252 2.71 14.69 -7.24
CA THR A 252 2.22 15.12 -8.55
C THR A 252 1.93 13.91 -9.44
N GLY A 253 0.80 13.92 -10.12
CA GLY A 253 0.38 12.85 -11.00
C GLY A 253 -0.61 13.33 -12.06
N ARG A 254 -1.24 12.37 -12.75
CA ARG A 254 -2.06 12.60 -13.95
C ARG A 254 -3.21 13.61 -13.77
N ALA A 255 -3.75 13.74 -12.56
CA ALA A 255 -4.90 14.61 -12.28
C ALA A 255 -4.57 15.80 -11.37
N LEU A 256 -3.32 16.30 -11.35
CA LEU A 256 -2.97 17.41 -10.46
C LEU A 256 -3.90 18.62 -10.66
N GLU A 257 -3.98 19.13 -11.90
CA GLU A 257 -4.78 20.32 -12.23
C GLU A 257 -6.28 20.10 -12.02
N SER A 258 -6.81 18.96 -12.49
CA SER A 258 -8.23 18.65 -12.34
C SER A 258 -8.63 18.40 -10.89
N THR A 259 -7.75 17.82 -10.08
CA THR A 259 -7.95 17.65 -8.63
C THR A 259 -7.97 19.01 -7.93
N ALA A 260 -7.01 19.89 -8.23
CA ALA A 260 -6.95 21.23 -7.67
C ALA A 260 -8.21 22.07 -8.02
N CYS A 261 -8.65 22.01 -9.28
CA CYS A 261 -9.87 22.69 -9.73
C CYS A 261 -11.13 22.18 -8.99
N ARG A 262 -11.30 20.86 -8.87
CA ARG A 262 -12.42 20.27 -8.13
C ARG A 262 -12.37 20.62 -6.65
N LEU A 263 -11.19 20.55 -6.02
CA LEU A 263 -11.01 20.96 -4.62
C LEU A 263 -11.37 22.44 -4.40
N ALA A 264 -10.94 23.34 -5.28
CA ALA A 264 -11.27 24.76 -5.20
C ALA A 264 -12.79 25.03 -5.29
N ARG A 265 -13.51 24.32 -6.18
CA ARG A 265 -14.99 24.40 -6.28
C ARG A 265 -15.69 23.97 -4.99
N HIS A 266 -15.06 23.09 -4.22
CA HIS A 266 -15.53 22.67 -2.89
C HIS A 266 -14.92 23.49 -1.74
N GLY A 267 -14.28 24.63 -2.04
CA GLY A 267 -13.74 25.57 -1.06
C GLY A 267 -12.43 25.12 -0.39
N TYR A 268 -11.74 24.11 -0.93
CA TYR A 268 -10.43 23.69 -0.43
C TYR A 268 -9.31 24.54 -1.03
N ARG A 269 -8.30 24.87 -0.23
CA ARG A 269 -7.10 25.60 -0.64
C ARG A 269 -5.84 24.76 -0.46
N LEU A 270 -4.82 25.03 -1.26
CA LEU A 270 -3.53 24.38 -1.08
C LEU A 270 -2.91 24.88 0.24
N GLU A 271 -2.46 23.97 1.09
CA GLU A 271 -1.76 24.33 2.31
C GLU A 271 -0.47 25.10 2.02
N GLY A 272 -0.24 26.19 2.75
CA GLY A 272 0.93 27.05 2.54
C GLY A 272 0.81 28.01 1.34
N ALA A 273 -0.28 28.00 0.58
CA ALA A 273 -0.58 29.09 -0.33
C ALA A 273 -0.98 30.32 0.51
N GLU A 274 -0.10 31.32 0.59
CA GLU A 274 -0.45 32.60 1.20
C GLU A 274 -1.71 33.15 0.52
N ALA A 275 -2.65 33.65 1.32
CA ALA A 275 -3.76 34.42 0.79
C ALA A 275 -3.16 35.66 0.15
N CYS A 276 -3.04 35.66 -1.19
CA CYS A 276 -2.67 36.86 -1.92
C CYS A 276 -3.82 37.87 -1.72
N SER A 277 -3.72 38.68 -0.67
CA SER A 277 -4.59 39.81 -0.41
C SER A 277 -4.17 40.94 -1.35
N SER A 278 -4.54 40.81 -2.62
CA SER A 278 -4.69 41.93 -3.52
C SER A 278 -6.04 41.76 -4.20
N GLY A 279 -6.89 42.78 -4.04
CA GLY A 279 -8.25 42.77 -4.56
C GLY A 279 -8.25 42.50 -6.06
N VAL A 280 -8.80 41.34 -6.44
CA VAL A 280 -9.22 41.08 -7.81
C VAL A 280 -10.63 40.54 -7.72
N ALA A 281 -11.55 41.25 -8.38
CA ALA A 281 -12.95 40.93 -8.48
C ALA A 281 -13.16 39.48 -8.94
N ALA A 282 -14.27 38.89 -8.50
CA ALA A 282 -14.72 37.54 -8.85
C ALA A 282 -14.49 37.22 -10.34
N ALA A 283 -13.50 36.37 -10.63
CA ALA A 283 -13.32 35.79 -11.95
C ALA A 283 -14.35 34.67 -12.15
N GLY A 284 -15.06 34.72 -13.27
CA GLY A 284 -16.05 33.72 -13.67
C GLY A 284 -15.46 32.33 -13.93
N PRO A 285 -16.30 31.34 -14.25
CA PRO A 285 -15.99 29.90 -14.16
C PRO A 285 -14.92 29.35 -15.13
N ASP A 286 -14.24 30.17 -15.93
CA ASP A 286 -13.41 29.70 -17.06
C ASP A 286 -11.90 30.03 -16.99
N ASP A 287 -11.38 30.62 -15.91
CA ASP A 287 -9.93 30.92 -15.83
C ASP A 287 -9.22 30.11 -14.73
N CYS A 288 -8.83 28.87 -15.06
CA CYS A 288 -8.03 28.01 -14.20
C CYS A 288 -6.53 28.17 -14.52
N ARG A 289 -5.89 29.25 -14.06
CA ARG A 289 -4.43 29.31 -13.93
C ARG A 289 -4.04 29.17 -12.47
N LEU A 290 -3.44 28.04 -12.12
CA LEU A 290 -2.81 27.84 -10.81
C LEU A 290 -1.55 28.72 -10.70
N PRO A 291 -1.25 29.31 -9.53
CA PRO A 291 0.05 29.90 -9.28
C PRO A 291 1.12 28.80 -9.30
N VAL A 292 2.15 28.99 -10.14
CA VAL A 292 3.30 28.10 -10.25
C VAL A 292 4.09 28.16 -8.94
N PRO A 293 4.41 27.03 -8.29
CA PRO A 293 5.27 27.07 -7.11
C PRO A 293 6.68 27.49 -7.54
N LEU A 294 7.22 28.50 -6.84
CA LEU A 294 8.61 28.91 -6.90
C LEU A 294 9.50 27.67 -6.76
N GLN A 295 10.39 27.47 -7.75
CA GLN A 295 11.48 26.51 -7.68
C GLN A 295 12.26 26.75 -6.39
N VAL A 296 12.30 25.75 -5.50
CA VAL A 296 13.31 25.72 -4.44
C VAL A 296 14.64 25.44 -5.13
N ALA A 297 15.51 26.45 -5.11
CA ALA A 297 16.85 26.38 -5.67
C ALA A 297 17.73 25.42 -4.86
N SER A 298 18.50 24.61 -5.62
CA SER A 298 19.70 23.81 -5.26
C SER A 298 19.58 22.74 -4.17
#